data_AF-A0A3C0G8Q0-F1
#
_entry.id   AF-A0A3C0G8Q0-F1
#
_cell.length_a   1.000
_cell.length_b   1.000
_cell.length_c   1.000
_cell.angle_alpha   90.00
_cell.angle_beta   90.00
_cell.angle_gamma   90.00
#
_symmetry.space_group_name_H-M   'P 1'
#
loop_
_entity.id
_entity.type
_entity.pdbx_description
1 polymer ?
#
loop_
_entity_poly.entity_id
_entity_poly.type
_entity_poly.pdbx_seq_one_letter_code
_entity_poly.pdbx_strand_id
1 'polypeptide(L)' 'FKLYQSNGTLKGQHDVGVIAQDVQKVLPEAVQERRNGKEDGALAVDYKKLIPLLVEGIKEQQKEIDMLKEKINKLEKE' A
#
# COMPACT_ATOMS: atom_id res chain seq x y z
N PHE A 1 3.52 -1.82 4.17
CA PHE A 1 2.06 -1.63 4.32
C PHE A 1 1.46 -2.92 4.86
N LYS A 2 0.71 -2.87 5.97
CA LYS A 2 0.00 -4.05 6.51
C LYS A 2 -1.34 -4.20 5.79
N LEU A 3 -1.62 -5.39 5.27
CA LEU A 3 -2.91 -5.73 4.66
C LEU A 3 -3.86 -6.26 5.75
N TYR A 4 -5.08 -5.76 5.79
CA TYR A 4 -6.11 -6.20 6.73
C TYR A 4 -7.29 -6.81 5.98
N GLN A 5 -7.80 -7.90 6.54
CA GLN A 5 -9.04 -8.53 6.11
C GLN A 5 -10.19 -7.97 6.94
N SER A 6 -11.22 -7.45 6.29
CA SER A 6 -12.46 -7.05 6.96
C SER A 6 -13.44 -8.23 7.00
N ASN A 7 -14.07 -8.46 8.16
CA ASN A 7 -15.23 -9.37 8.25
C ASN A 7 -16.47 -8.59 7.78
N GLY A 8 -16.66 -8.51 6.46
CA GLY A 8 -17.78 -7.77 5.86
C GLY A 8 -19.14 -8.35 6.21
N THR A 9 -20.12 -7.48 6.46
CA THR A 9 -21.55 -7.78 6.72
C THR A 9 -22.31 -8.32 5.50
N LEU A 10 -21.62 -8.64 4.40
CA LEU A 10 -22.16 -9.32 3.23
C LEU A 10 -21.56 -10.73 3.21
N LYS A 11 -22.40 -11.75 3.37
CA LYS A 11 -22.02 -13.17 3.39
C LYS A 11 -20.94 -13.51 2.34
N GLY A 12 -19.68 -13.67 2.79
CA GLY A 12 -18.65 -14.42 2.08
C GLY A 12 -17.58 -13.63 1.28
N GLN A 13 -17.53 -12.30 1.33
CA GLN A 13 -16.43 -11.54 0.69
C GLN A 13 -15.46 -10.97 1.73
N HIS A 14 -14.22 -11.46 1.69
CA HIS A 14 -13.10 -10.91 2.44
C HIS A 14 -12.43 -9.82 1.60
N ASP A 15 -12.67 -8.57 1.94
CA ASP A 15 -11.96 -7.45 1.32
C ASP A 15 -10.58 -7.31 1.96
N VAL A 16 -9.55 -7.20 1.11
CA VAL A 16 -8.19 -6.90 1.52
C VAL A 16 -7.93 -5.41 1.30
N GLY A 17 -7.52 -4.72 2.36
CA GLY A 17 -7.28 -3.28 2.32
C GLY A 17 -6.09 -2.85 3.17
N VAL A 18 -5.88 -1.53 3.22
CA VAL A 18 -4.83 -0.88 4.02
C VAL A 18 -5.48 -0.03 5.13
N ILE A 19 -4.73 0.20 6.23
CA ILE A 19 -5.17 1.11 7.29
C ILE A 19 -5.03 2.55 6.81
N ALA A 20 -6.15 3.28 6.82
CA ALA A 20 -6.18 4.67 6.40
C ALA A 20 -5.23 5.56 7.22
N GLN A 21 -5.12 5.35 8.53
CA GLN A 21 -4.19 6.07 9.41
C GLN A 21 -2.71 5.81 9.07
N ASP A 22 -2.37 4.60 8.61
CA ASP A 22 -1.00 4.28 8.18
C ASP A 22 -0.70 4.89 6.82
N VAL A 23 -1.68 4.86 5.90
CA VAL A 23 -1.58 5.57 4.61
C VAL A 23 -1.46 7.07 4.85
N GLN A 24 -2.20 7.64 5.79
CA GLN A 24 -2.19 9.08 6.07
C GLN A 24 -0.80 9.60 6.49
N LYS A 25 -0.01 8.76 7.18
CA LYS A 25 1.37 9.10 7.59
C LYS A 25 2.34 9.22 6.42
N VAL A 26 2.08 8.51 5.32
CA VAL A 26 3.02 8.39 4.19
C VAL A 26 2.50 9.04 2.90
N LEU A 27 1.19 9.10 2.72
CA LEU A 27 0.49 9.65 1.55
C LEU A 27 -0.84 10.29 1.98
N PRO A 28 -0.81 11.40 2.74
CA PRO A 28 -1.99 12.04 3.31
C PRO A 28 -3.04 12.42 2.25
N GLU A 29 -2.62 12.77 1.03
CA GLU A 29 -3.49 13.12 -0.08
C GLU A 29 -4.34 11.96 -0.60
N ALA A 30 -3.96 10.72 -0.29
CA ALA A 30 -4.72 9.52 -0.59
C ALA A 30 -5.75 9.17 0.49
N VAL A 31 -5.88 9.97 1.54
CA VAL A 31 -6.82 9.75 2.64
C VAL A 31 -7.83 10.89 2.69
N GLN A 32 -9.10 10.54 2.86
CA GLN A 32 -10.21 11.49 2.96
C GLN A 32 -11.05 11.19 4.19
N GLU A 33 -11.49 12.25 4.87
CA GLU A 33 -12.46 12.14 5.95
C GLU A 33 -13.88 12.01 5.38
N ARG A 34 -14.58 10.93 5.73
CA ARG A 34 -16.01 10.78 5.48
C ARG A 34 -16.77 11.20 6.73
N ARG A 35 -17.46 12.35 6.64
CA ARG A 35 -18.40 12.80 7.66
C ARG A 35 -19.70 12.02 7.52
N ASN A 36 -19.91 11.02 8.35
CA ASN A 36 -21.13 10.20 8.36
C ASN A 36 -22.07 10.59 9.51
N GLY A 37 -22.21 11.89 9.79
CA GLY A 37 -23.11 12.40 10.83
C GLY A 37 -22.73 12.08 12.29
N LYS A 38 -21.55 11.51 12.53
CA LYS A 38 -20.92 11.38 13.86
C LYS A 38 -19.78 12.39 13.98
N GLU A 39 -19.52 12.85 15.20
CA GLU A 39 -18.54 13.92 15.50
C GLU A 39 -17.11 13.58 15.02
N ASP A 40 -16.76 12.29 15.00
CA ASP A 40 -15.51 11.80 14.42
C ASP A 40 -15.75 11.20 13.03
N GLY A 41 -15.26 11.88 11.99
CA GLY A 41 -15.33 11.40 10.60
C GLY A 41 -14.48 10.14 10.39
N ALA A 42 -15.01 9.16 9.67
CA ALA A 42 -14.24 7.94 9.35
C ALA A 42 -13.23 8.24 8.24
N LEU A 43 -11.97 7.84 8.41
CA LEU A 43 -10.96 7.95 7.36
C LEU A 43 -11.16 6.86 6.30
N ALA A 44 -11.13 7.25 5.04
CA ALA A 44 -11.21 6.37 3.88
C ALA A 44 -10.03 6.61 2.94
N VAL A 45 -9.55 5.54 2.30
CA VAL A 45 -8.44 5.60 1.35
C VAL A 45 -8.96 5.72 -0.08
N ASP A 46 -8.42 6.66 -0.84
CA ASP A 46 -8.55 6.76 -2.29
C ASP A 46 -7.49 5.89 -2.97
N TYR A 47 -7.85 4.64 -3.26
CA TYR A 47 -6.95 3.65 -3.85
C TYR A 47 -6.37 4.08 -5.20
N LYS A 48 -7.03 4.96 -5.95
CA LYS A 48 -6.51 5.44 -7.25
C LYS A 48 -5.23 6.25 -7.06
N LYS A 49 -5.11 6.96 -5.94
CA LYS A 49 -3.94 7.77 -5.59
C LYS A 49 -2.75 6.93 -5.11
N LEU A 50 -2.96 5.66 -4.75
CA LEU A 50 -1.86 4.76 -4.39
C LEU A 50 -1.11 4.24 -5.63
N ILE A 51 -1.79 4.14 -6.78
CA ILE A 51 -1.25 3.50 -7.98
C ILE A 51 0.10 4.10 -8.42
N PRO A 52 0.28 5.43 -8.53
CA PRO A 52 1.56 6.01 -8.94
C PRO A 52 2.71 5.65 -7.99
N LEU A 53 2.47 5.71 -6.68
CA LEU A 53 3.47 5.38 -5.66
C LEU A 53 3.85 3.90 -5.70
N LEU A 54 2.86 3.01 -5.91
CA LEU A 54 3.11 1.58 -6.06
C LEU A 54 3.95 1.27 -7.30
N VAL A 55 3.69 1.94 -8.42
CA VAL A 55 4.48 1.78 -9.66
C VAL A 55 5.92 2.23 -9.46
N GLU A 56 6.15 3.38 -8.82
CA GLU A 56 7.52 3.83 -8.53
C GLU A 56 8.23 2.89 -7.54
N GLY A 57 7.52 2.42 -6.50
CA GLY A 57 8.07 1.44 -5.56
C GLY A 57 8.51 0.13 -6.24
N ILE A 58 7.72 -0.39 -7.20
CA ILE A 58 8.09 -1.58 -7.98
C ILE A 58 9.33 -1.31 -8.84
N LYS A 59 9.44 -0.13 -9.46
CA LYS A 59 10.62 0.23 -10.26
C LYS A 59 11.88 0.32 -9.41
N GLU A 60 11.79 0.92 -8.22
CA GLU A 60 12.92 0.99 -7.27
C GLU A 60 13.34 -0.40 -6.80
N GLN A 61 12.36 -1.24 -6.43
CA GLN A 61 12.63 -2.63 -6.06
C GLN A 61 13.26 -3.42 -7.20
N GLN A 62 12.84 -3.19 -8.46
CA GLN A 62 13.45 -3.86 -9.62
C GLN A 62 14.92 -3.48 -9.77
N LYS A 63 15.27 -2.20 -9.59
CA LYS A 63 16.68 -1.75 -9.60
C LYS A 63 17.49 -2.43 -8.51
N GLU A 64 16.93 -2.57 -7.31
CA GLU A 64 17.61 -3.27 -6.20
C GLU A 64 17.85 -4.75 -6.53
N ILE A 65 16.84 -5.43 -7.09
CA ILE A 65 16.96 -6.81 -7.55
C ILE A 65 18.06 -6.95 -8.60
N ASP A 66 18.11 -6.05 -9.58
CA ASP A 66 19.12 -6.11 -10.65
C ASP A 66 20.54 -5.88 -10.10
N MET A 67 20.71 -4.92 -9.19
CA MET A 67 21.98 -4.72 -8.47
C MET A 67 22.41 -5.94 -7.66
N LEU A 68 21.47 -6.60 -6.97
CA LEU A 68 21.75 -7.81 -6.20
C LEU A 68 22.15 -8.98 -7.11
N LYS A 69 21.45 -9.17 -8.23
CA LYS A 69 21.80 -10.20 -9.23
C LYS A 69 23.20 -9.98 -9.82
N GLU A 70 23.56 -8.74 -10.11
CA GLU A 70 24.91 -8.41 -10.59
C GLU A 70 25.99 -8.75 -9.56
N LYS A 71 25.75 -8.47 -8.27
CA LYS A 71 26.69 -8.83 -7.20
C LYS A 71 26.86 -10.33 -7.09
N ILE A 72 25.77 -11.10 -7.11
CA ILE A 72 25.80 -12.57 -7.06
C ILE A 72 26.59 -13.11 -8.26
N ASN A 73 26.29 -12.65 -9.48
CA ASN A 73 27.00 -13.09 -10.70
C ASN A 73 28.51 -12.79 -10.68
N LYS A 74 28.95 -11.74 -9.98
CA LYS A 74 30.38 -11.45 -9.81
C LYS A 74 31.03 -12.42 -8.83
N LEU A 75 30.36 -12.69 -7.71
CA LEU A 75 30.84 -13.62 -6.68
C LEU A 75 30.91 -15.06 -7.19
N GLU A 76 29.98 -15.49 -8.06
CA GLU A 76 29.98 -16.85 -8.63
C GLU A 76 31.04 -17.09 -9.71
N LYS A 77 31.69 -16.02 -10.20
CA LYS A 77 32.75 -16.09 -11.22
C LYS A 77 34.16 -16.08 -10.63
N GLU A 78 34.27 -15.92 -9.32
CA GLU A 78 35.51 -16.03 -8.53
C GLU A 78 35.65 -17.44 -7.94
#